data_AF-A0A955ZQ93-F1
#
_entry.id   AF-A0A955ZQ93-F1
#
_cell.length_a   1.000
_cell.length_b   1.000
_cell.length_c   1.000
_cell.angle_alpha   90.00
_cell.angle_beta   90.00
_cell.angle_gamma   90.00
#
_symmetry.space_group_name_H-M   'P 1'
#
loop_
_entity.id
_entity.type
_entity.pdbx_description
1 polymer ?
#
loop_
_entity_poly.entity_id
_entity_poly.type
_entity_poly.pdbx_seq_one_letter_code
_entity_poly.pdbx_strand_id
1 'polypeptide(L)'
;MSKKKSGSTIAKKVVTKDPRPSAFSPTRSAETQTRMGPLSPTERYNLGGLFACAIERDNDPEFKRLRAVLRHLDLPSQEKDNLLRLSQGLTIPKLFAEGVGQNKVGGILSSLILFASSEGAYEKNWRDEIKQVGIWLGHFPQQFEQIEQKVLPKR
;
A
#
# COMPACT_ATOMS: atom_id res chain seq x y z
N MET A 1 -8.79 -1.20 -70.71
CA MET A 1 -7.59 -0.35 -70.46
C MET A 1 -6.69 -1.11 -69.49
N SER A 2 -5.55 -1.64 -69.94
CA SER A 2 -4.20 -1.09 -69.67
C SER A 2 -3.85 -1.09 -68.18
N LYS A 3 -2.71 -1.55 -67.66
CA LYS A 3 -1.50 -2.26 -68.11
C LYS A 3 -0.59 -2.25 -66.85
N LYS A 4 0.18 -3.32 -66.56
CA LYS A 4 1.61 -3.32 -66.10
C LYS A 4 1.97 -2.54 -64.80
N LYS A 5 3.03 -2.82 -64.01
CA LYS A 5 4.06 -3.86 -63.80
C LYS A 5 5.05 -3.22 -62.78
N SER A 6 5.72 -4.02 -61.94
CA SER A 6 7.14 -3.86 -61.51
C SER A 6 7.53 -2.64 -60.64
N GLY A 7 8.47 -2.67 -59.69
CA GLY A 7 9.49 -3.63 -59.25
C GLY A 7 10.05 -3.15 -57.87
N SER A 8 10.50 -4.07 -57.00
CA SER A 8 11.91 -4.41 -56.70
C SER A 8 12.86 -3.23 -56.50
N THR A 9 13.52 -3.12 -55.34
CA THR A 9 15.00 -3.08 -55.22
C THR A 9 15.44 -3.36 -53.77
N ILE A 10 16.42 -4.26 -53.67
CA ILE A 10 17.17 -4.70 -52.49
C ILE A 10 18.36 -3.77 -52.28
N ALA A 11 18.73 -3.44 -51.03
CA ALA A 11 20.09 -3.01 -50.71
C ALA A 11 20.57 -3.63 -49.38
N LYS A 12 21.56 -4.52 -49.51
CA LYS A 12 22.37 -5.11 -48.43
C LYS A 12 23.43 -4.11 -47.97
N LYS A 13 23.77 -4.11 -46.67
CA LYS A 13 25.18 -4.23 -46.24
C LYS A 13 25.32 -4.62 -44.77
N VAL A 14 25.95 -5.78 -44.57
CA VAL A 14 26.56 -6.31 -43.35
C VAL A 14 28.00 -5.76 -43.27
N VAL A 15 28.53 -5.46 -42.08
CA VAL A 15 29.87 -5.87 -41.62
C VAL A 15 30.04 -5.61 -40.11
N THR A 16 30.24 -6.73 -39.42
CA THR A 16 30.79 -7.09 -38.11
C THR A 16 31.93 -6.23 -37.55
N LYS A 17 32.01 -6.12 -36.21
CA LYS A 17 33.23 -6.35 -35.39
C LYS A 17 32.96 -6.17 -33.88
N ASP A 18 33.04 -7.28 -33.12
CA ASP A 18 33.38 -7.32 -31.69
C ASP A 18 34.90 -7.27 -31.53
N PRO A 19 35.45 -6.69 -30.42
CA PRO A 19 35.67 -7.47 -29.19
C PRO A 19 35.57 -6.71 -27.84
N ARG A 20 34.90 -7.35 -26.84
CA ARG A 20 35.21 -7.57 -25.40
C ARG A 20 35.91 -6.48 -24.53
N PRO A 21 35.92 -6.61 -23.19
CA PRO A 21 34.85 -6.70 -22.17
C PRO A 21 34.84 -5.44 -21.27
N SER A 22 33.71 -5.06 -20.69
CA SER A 22 33.74 -4.24 -19.46
C SER A 22 32.57 -4.59 -18.57
N ALA A 23 32.95 -4.90 -17.33
CA ALA A 23 32.12 -5.36 -16.26
C ALA A 23 31.03 -4.33 -15.93
N PHE A 24 29.79 -4.80 -15.87
CA PHE A 24 28.76 -4.18 -15.05
C PHE A 24 28.09 -5.29 -14.22
N SER A 25 28.39 -5.23 -12.93
CA SER A 25 27.76 -5.95 -11.82
C SER A 25 26.26 -5.62 -11.70
N PRO A 26 25.57 -6.19 -10.70
CA PRO A 26 25.35 -7.59 -10.40
C PRO A 26 23.89 -7.95 -10.75
N THR A 27 23.63 -9.22 -11.05
CA THR A 27 22.27 -9.77 -10.98
C THR A 27 21.86 -9.73 -9.50
N ARG A 28 21.28 -8.61 -9.05
CA ARG A 28 20.50 -8.60 -7.82
C ARG A 28 19.34 -9.53 -8.10
N SER A 29 19.45 -10.75 -7.60
CA SER A 29 18.33 -11.65 -7.44
C SER A 29 17.18 -10.80 -6.92
N ALA A 30 16.14 -10.67 -7.74
CA ALA A 30 14.89 -10.11 -7.29
C ALA A 30 14.48 -11.00 -6.13
N GLU A 31 14.73 -10.52 -4.91
CA GLU A 31 13.98 -10.97 -3.75
C GLU A 31 12.54 -11.01 -4.22
N THR A 32 11.95 -12.18 -4.08
CA THR A 32 10.54 -12.43 -4.27
C THR A 32 9.81 -11.55 -3.26
N GLN A 33 9.69 -10.27 -3.58
CA GLN A 33 8.81 -9.33 -2.94
C GLN A 33 7.45 -9.91 -3.26
N THR A 34 6.89 -10.62 -2.29
CA THR A 34 5.51 -11.10 -2.29
C THR A 34 4.67 -9.92 -2.71
N ARG A 35 4.34 -9.86 -4.01
CA ARG A 35 3.51 -8.81 -4.59
C ARG A 35 2.11 -9.10 -4.07
N MET A 36 1.85 -8.64 -2.85
CA MET A 36 0.49 -8.31 -2.48
C MET A 36 0.00 -7.38 -3.57
N GLY A 37 -1.02 -7.81 -4.30
CA GLY A 37 -1.68 -6.95 -5.26
C GLY A 37 -2.07 -5.64 -4.56
N PRO A 38 -1.98 -4.50 -5.27
CA PRO A 38 -2.39 -3.22 -4.70
C PRO A 38 -3.81 -3.33 -4.15
N LEU A 39 -4.07 -2.66 -3.02
CA LEU A 39 -5.41 -2.63 -2.43
C LEU A 39 -6.39 -2.04 -3.44
N SER A 40 -7.54 -2.71 -3.61
CA SER A 40 -8.63 -2.17 -4.40
C SER A 40 -9.12 -0.85 -3.79
N PRO A 41 -9.74 0.04 -4.59
CA PRO A 41 -10.32 1.28 -4.06
C PRO A 41 -11.25 1.03 -2.87
N THR A 42 -12.09 -0.01 -2.94
CA THR A 42 -12.99 -0.40 -1.85
C THR A 42 -12.23 -0.84 -0.59
N GLU A 43 -11.18 -1.65 -0.72
CA GLU A 43 -10.35 -2.04 0.42
C GLU A 43 -9.68 -0.83 1.08
N ARG A 44 -9.18 0.12 0.27
CA ARG A 44 -8.61 1.37 0.79
C ARG A 44 -9.64 2.19 1.55
N TYR A 45 -10.85 2.34 0.99
CA TYR A 45 -11.94 3.06 1.65
C TYR A 45 -12.31 2.41 2.99
N ASN A 46 -12.42 1.08 3.00
CA ASN A 46 -12.74 0.31 4.20
C ASN A 46 -11.65 0.42 5.26
N LEU A 47 -10.37 0.36 4.89
CA LEU A 47 -9.28 0.63 5.83
C LEU A 47 -9.36 2.05 6.39
N GLY A 48 -9.65 3.05 5.54
CA GLY A 48 -9.88 4.42 5.98
C GLY A 48 -11.04 4.53 6.98
N GLY A 49 -12.12 3.78 6.74
CA GLY A 49 -13.26 3.64 7.65
C GLY A 49 -12.89 3.01 8.99
N LEU A 50 -12.04 1.99 9.00
CA LEU A 50 -11.54 1.42 10.25
C LEU A 50 -10.72 2.44 11.04
N PHE A 51 -9.87 3.24 10.41
CA PHE A 51 -9.17 4.32 11.12
C PHE A 51 -10.09 5.45 11.58
N ALA A 52 -11.13 5.76 10.82
CA ALA A 52 -12.19 6.68 11.27
C ALA A 52 -12.91 6.18 12.52
N CYS A 53 -12.95 4.86 12.76
CA CYS A 53 -13.44 4.26 14.00
C CYS A 53 -12.39 4.19 15.12
N ALA A 54 -11.13 3.91 14.79
CA ALA A 54 -10.06 3.69 15.78
C ALA A 54 -9.54 4.98 16.39
N ILE A 55 -9.47 6.05 15.60
CA ILE A 55 -8.94 7.34 16.04
C ILE A 55 -10.07 8.12 16.70
N GLU A 56 -10.10 8.09 18.03
CA GLU A 56 -11.05 8.88 18.80
C GLU A 56 -10.80 10.38 18.62
N ARG A 57 -11.89 11.14 18.48
CA ARG A 57 -11.82 12.60 18.27
C ARG A 57 -11.09 13.32 19.40
N ASP A 58 -11.27 12.88 20.64
CA ASP A 58 -10.62 13.52 21.79
C ASP A 58 -9.09 13.35 21.75
N ASN A 59 -8.60 12.33 21.04
CA ASN A 59 -7.19 12.07 20.82
C ASN A 59 -6.65 12.68 19.51
N ASP A 60 -7.51 13.11 18.57
CA ASP A 60 -7.14 13.77 17.30
C ASP A 60 -8.17 14.86 16.89
N PRO A 61 -8.30 15.96 17.67
CA PRO A 61 -9.36 16.95 17.47
C PRO A 61 -9.27 17.69 16.13
N GLU A 62 -8.06 17.79 15.58
CA GLU A 62 -7.81 18.41 14.27
C GLU A 62 -7.81 17.39 13.12
N PHE A 63 -8.10 16.11 13.37
CA PHE A 63 -8.05 15.01 12.39
C PHE A 63 -6.69 14.90 11.67
N LYS A 64 -5.59 15.28 12.32
CA LYS A 64 -4.25 15.27 11.70
C LYS A 64 -3.82 13.84 11.37
N ARG A 65 -4.02 12.91 12.31
CA ARG A 65 -3.67 11.50 12.13
C ARG A 65 -4.60 10.85 11.12
N LEU A 66 -5.91 11.07 11.26
CA LEU A 66 -6.86 10.52 10.31
C LEU A 66 -6.54 10.99 8.88
N ARG A 67 -6.30 12.29 8.65
CA ARG A 67 -5.91 12.79 7.32
C ARG A 67 -4.60 12.19 6.80
N ALA A 68 -3.62 11.96 7.67
CA ALA A 68 -2.35 11.35 7.28
C ALA A 68 -2.56 9.92 6.75
N VAL A 69 -3.37 9.10 7.44
CA VAL A 69 -3.71 7.74 6.98
C VAL A 69 -4.50 7.78 5.68
N LEU A 70 -5.52 8.64 5.57
CA LEU A 70 -6.33 8.71 4.36
C LEU A 70 -5.52 9.18 3.14
N ARG A 71 -4.44 9.96 3.38
CA ARG A 71 -3.44 10.31 2.36
C ARG A 71 -2.57 9.10 1.99
N HIS A 72 -2.08 8.34 2.97
CA HIS A 72 -1.30 7.12 2.76
C HIS A 72 -2.07 6.06 1.96
N LEU A 73 -3.38 5.95 2.22
CA LEU A 73 -4.28 5.06 1.50
C LEU A 73 -4.65 5.57 0.09
N ASP A 74 -4.14 6.72 -0.34
CA ASP A 74 -4.37 7.27 -1.67
C ASP A 74 -5.87 7.37 -2.02
N LEU A 75 -6.68 7.88 -1.08
CA LEU A 75 -8.12 8.06 -1.31
C LEU A 75 -8.42 9.36 -2.08
N PRO A 76 -9.41 9.36 -2.98
CA PRO A 76 -9.94 10.58 -3.59
C PRO A 76 -10.43 11.59 -2.53
N SER A 77 -10.35 12.89 -2.81
CA SER A 77 -10.75 13.95 -1.86
C SER A 77 -12.17 13.77 -1.33
N GLN A 78 -13.11 13.39 -2.20
CA GLN A 78 -14.50 13.15 -1.82
C GLN A 78 -14.64 12.01 -0.79
N GLU A 79 -13.88 10.93 -0.95
CA GLU A 79 -13.89 9.81 0.00
C GLU A 79 -13.25 10.20 1.33
N LYS A 80 -12.18 11.01 1.30
CA LYS A 80 -11.56 11.56 2.49
C LYS A 80 -12.55 12.40 3.30
N ASP A 81 -13.28 13.29 2.65
CA ASP A 81 -14.27 14.16 3.30
C ASP A 81 -15.43 13.34 3.88
N ASN A 82 -15.89 12.30 3.17
CA ASN A 82 -16.91 11.39 3.68
C ASN A 82 -16.47 10.68 4.96
N LEU A 83 -15.24 10.16 4.98
CA LEU A 83 -14.69 9.45 6.14
C LEU A 83 -14.44 10.40 7.33
N LEU A 84 -13.98 11.63 7.08
CA LEU A 84 -13.84 12.67 8.12
C LEU A 84 -15.18 13.07 8.73
N ARG A 85 -16.25 13.09 7.94
CA ARG A 85 -17.60 13.34 8.46
C ARG A 85 -18.12 12.13 9.23
N LEU A 86 -17.83 10.91 8.77
CA LEU A 86 -18.23 9.68 9.46
C LEU A 86 -17.54 9.52 10.81
N SER A 87 -16.26 9.88 10.95
CA SER A 87 -15.54 9.84 12.24
C SER A 87 -16.12 10.77 13.32
N GLN A 88 -17.03 11.67 12.96
CA GLN A 88 -17.72 12.55 13.91
C GLN A 88 -19.00 11.90 14.49
N GLY A 89 -19.46 10.80 13.91
CA GLY A 89 -20.65 10.06 14.34
C GLY A 89 -20.33 8.69 14.91
N LEU A 90 -21.36 7.90 15.17
CA LEU A 90 -21.22 6.49 15.54
C LEU A 90 -20.90 5.66 14.30
N THR A 91 -19.71 5.07 14.27
CA THR A 91 -19.27 4.15 13.21
C THR A 91 -19.15 2.73 13.75
N ILE A 92 -19.53 1.74 12.94
CA ILE A 92 -19.46 0.32 13.30
C ILE A 92 -18.25 -0.29 12.56
N PRO A 93 -17.14 -0.59 13.25
CA PRO A 93 -15.91 -1.07 12.60
C PRO A 93 -16.12 -2.34 11.77
N LYS A 94 -17.04 -3.20 12.22
CA LYS A 94 -17.36 -4.47 11.57
C LYS A 94 -17.80 -4.29 10.11
N LEU A 95 -18.56 -3.24 9.80
CA LEU A 95 -19.04 -2.97 8.44
C LEU A 95 -17.89 -2.72 7.45
N PHE A 96 -16.80 -2.12 7.94
CA PHE A 96 -15.62 -1.88 7.12
C PHE A 96 -14.72 -3.12 7.05
N ALA A 97 -14.57 -3.85 8.17
CA ALA A 97 -13.72 -5.04 8.23
C ALA A 97 -14.15 -6.14 7.23
N GLU A 98 -15.46 -6.31 7.02
CA GLU A 98 -16.02 -7.29 6.07
C GLU A 98 -15.60 -7.03 4.61
N GLY A 99 -15.27 -5.77 4.28
CA GLY A 99 -14.84 -5.38 2.94
C GLY A 99 -13.33 -5.38 2.72
N VAL A 100 -12.54 -5.98 3.62
CA VAL A 100 -11.09 -6.13 3.49
C VAL A 100 -10.70 -7.60 3.33
N GLY A 101 -9.91 -7.91 2.29
CA GLY A 101 -9.45 -9.27 2.02
C GLY A 101 -8.53 -9.82 3.11
N GLN A 102 -8.97 -10.89 3.77
CA GLN A 102 -8.26 -11.54 4.89
C GLN A 102 -6.83 -11.99 4.54
N ASN A 103 -6.61 -12.41 3.30
CA ASN A 103 -5.29 -12.83 2.80
C ASN A 103 -4.28 -11.67 2.67
N LYS A 104 -4.71 -10.41 2.79
CA LYS A 104 -3.85 -9.22 2.66
C LYS A 104 -3.56 -8.54 3.99
N VAL A 105 -4.26 -8.92 5.07
CA VAL A 105 -4.21 -8.20 6.36
C VAL A 105 -2.79 -8.12 6.91
N GLY A 106 -2.04 -9.22 6.88
CA GLY A 106 -0.67 -9.23 7.39
C GLY A 106 0.23 -8.16 6.76
N GLY A 107 0.19 -8.00 5.44
CA GLY A 107 1.00 -6.98 4.78
C GLY A 107 0.37 -5.59 4.78
N ILE A 108 -0.96 -5.47 4.93
CA ILE A 108 -1.61 -4.19 5.25
C ILE A 108 -1.05 -3.65 6.56
N LEU A 109 -1.03 -4.48 7.60
CA LEU A 109 -0.48 -4.12 8.91
C LEU A 109 1.01 -3.77 8.82
N SER A 110 1.81 -4.54 8.06
CA SER A 110 3.20 -4.19 7.79
C SER A 110 3.35 -2.80 7.17
N SER A 111 2.55 -2.48 6.14
CA SER A 111 2.57 -1.18 5.47
C SER A 111 2.19 -0.04 6.40
N LEU A 112 1.16 -0.24 7.23
CA LEU A 112 0.69 0.75 8.21
C LEU A 112 1.72 1.02 9.30
N ILE A 113 2.38 -0.02 9.83
CA ILE A 113 3.44 0.13 10.85
C ILE A 113 4.62 0.91 10.27
N LEU A 114 5.07 0.60 9.05
CA LEU A 114 6.14 1.34 8.38
C LEU A 114 5.77 2.81 8.13
N PHE A 115 4.55 3.06 7.66
CA PHE A 115 4.01 4.42 7.49
C PHE A 115 4.02 5.19 8.82
N ALA A 116 3.41 4.65 9.87
CA ALA A 116 3.32 5.32 11.17
C ALA A 116 4.70 5.51 11.83
N SER A 117 5.63 4.60 11.57
CA SER A 117 7.04 4.76 11.99
C SER A 117 7.72 5.92 11.28
N SER A 118 7.42 6.14 10.00
CA SER A 118 7.97 7.24 9.21
C SER A 118 7.36 8.61 9.55
N GLU A 119 6.08 8.66 9.95
CA GLU A 119 5.43 9.89 10.45
C GLU A 119 5.96 10.31 11.84
N GLY A 120 6.63 9.38 12.54
CA GLY A 120 7.08 9.58 13.92
C GLY A 120 5.94 9.36 14.93
N ALA A 121 6.32 9.13 16.18
CA ALA A 121 5.39 8.86 17.29
C ALA A 121 4.58 7.55 17.15
N TYR A 122 5.10 6.53 16.45
CA TYR A 122 4.46 5.20 16.34
C TYR A 122 3.98 4.66 17.70
N GLU A 123 4.88 4.57 18.68
CA GLU A 123 4.58 4.05 20.03
C GLU A 123 3.54 4.87 20.79
N LYS A 124 3.44 6.18 20.52
CA LYS A 124 2.62 7.09 21.32
C LYS A 124 1.20 7.24 20.77
N ASN A 125 1.06 7.28 19.44
CA ASN A 125 -0.13 7.79 18.78
C ASN A 125 -0.64 6.90 17.64
N TRP A 126 -0.01 5.75 17.38
CA TRP A 126 -0.38 4.92 16.22
C TRP A 126 -0.44 3.44 16.55
N ARG A 127 0.42 2.96 17.44
CA ARG A 127 0.56 1.54 17.74
C ARG A 127 -0.77 0.93 18.18
N ASP A 128 -1.46 1.58 19.10
CA ASP A 128 -2.73 1.10 19.62
C ASP A 128 -3.86 1.20 18.58
N GLU A 129 -3.91 2.28 17.78
CA GLU A 129 -4.90 2.37 16.71
C GLU A 129 -4.67 1.30 15.62
N ILE A 130 -3.43 1.07 15.19
CA ILE A 130 -3.12 0.03 14.18
C ILE A 130 -3.37 -1.36 14.76
N LYS A 131 -3.05 -1.61 16.03
CA LYS A 131 -3.36 -2.86 16.71
C LYS A 131 -4.88 -3.10 16.77
N GLN A 132 -5.65 -2.07 17.10
CA GLN A 132 -7.12 -2.13 17.13
C GLN A 132 -7.70 -2.44 15.75
N VAL A 133 -7.19 -1.79 14.70
CA VAL A 133 -7.54 -2.11 13.30
C VAL A 133 -7.20 -3.55 12.97
N GLY A 134 -6.03 -4.04 13.41
CA GLY A 134 -5.63 -5.44 13.28
C GLY A 134 -6.64 -6.40 13.90
N ILE A 135 -7.09 -6.11 15.13
CA ILE A 135 -8.10 -6.92 15.84
C ILE A 135 -9.41 -6.97 15.05
N TRP A 136 -9.90 -5.83 14.54
CA TRP A 136 -11.12 -5.81 13.72
C TRP A 136 -10.98 -6.58 12.41
N LEU A 137 -9.77 -6.64 11.86
CA LEU A 137 -9.45 -7.43 10.68
C LEU A 137 -9.18 -8.92 10.98
N GLY A 138 -9.25 -9.36 12.25
CA GLY A 138 -9.05 -10.75 12.65
C GLY A 138 -7.60 -11.11 12.99
N HIS A 139 -6.69 -10.14 13.10
CA HIS A 139 -5.32 -10.32 13.56
C HIS A 139 -5.19 -10.08 15.06
N PHE A 140 -4.82 -11.14 15.80
CA PHE A 140 -4.71 -11.12 17.26
C PHE A 140 -3.34 -10.58 17.72
N PRO A 141 -3.22 -10.14 18.99
CA PRO A 141 -2.02 -9.47 19.50
C PRO A 141 -0.69 -10.16 19.20
N GLN A 142 -0.63 -11.49 19.33
CA GLN A 142 0.60 -12.25 19.02
C GLN A 142 1.01 -12.15 17.54
N GLN A 143 0.04 -12.16 16.62
CA GLN A 143 0.33 -12.01 15.19
C GLN A 143 0.75 -10.58 14.88
N PHE A 144 0.17 -9.59 15.55
CA PHE A 144 0.57 -8.18 15.43
C PHE A 144 2.02 -7.98 15.88
N GLU A 145 2.39 -8.51 17.05
CA GLU A 145 3.77 -8.43 17.58
C GLU A 145 4.78 -9.11 16.65
N GLN A 146 4.43 -10.23 16.04
CA GLN A 146 5.28 -10.88 15.03
C GLN A 146 5.48 -10.02 13.79
N ILE A 147 4.45 -9.30 13.34
CA ILE A 147 4.57 -8.39 12.20
C ILE A 147 5.43 -7.20 12.59
N GLU A 148 5.18 -6.61 13.76
CA GLU A 148 5.92 -5.49 14.32
C GLU A 148 7.42 -5.79 14.42
N GLN A 149 7.80 -6.95 14.98
CA GLN A 149 9.20 -7.38 15.06
C GLN A 149 9.86 -7.63 13.71
N LYS A 150 9.08 -7.96 12.67
CA LYS A 150 9.61 -8.18 11.31
C LYS A 150 9.88 -6.86 10.58
N VAL A 151 9.07 -5.83 10.83
CA VAL A 151 9.12 -4.58 10.06
C VAL A 151 9.86 -3.45 10.77
N LEU A 152 9.91 -3.47 12.10
CA LEU A 152 10.69 -2.52 12.88
C LEU A 152 12.12 -3.08 13.07
N PRO A 153 13.16 -2.32 12.71
CA PRO A 153 14.53 -2.72 13.04
C PRO A 153 14.66 -2.82 14.56
N LYS A 154 15.33 -3.88 15.04
CA LYS A 154 15.66 -4.02 16.47
C LYS A 154 16.36 -2.73 16.93
N ARG A 155 15.72 -2.01 17.84
CA ARG A 155 16.34 -0.90 18.57
C ARG A 155 17.36 -1.43 19.57
#